data_AF-A0A1E7J6U6-F1
#
_entry.id   AF-A0A1E7J6U6-F1
#
_cell.length_a   1.000
_cell.length_b   1.000
_cell.length_c   1.000
_cell.angle_alpha   90.00
_cell.angle_beta   90.00
_cell.angle_gamma   90.00
#
_symmetry.space_group_name_H-M   'P 1'
#
loop_
_entity.id
_entity.type
_entity.pdbx_description
1 polymer ?
#
loop_
_entity_poly.entity_id
_entity_poly.type
_entity_poly.pdbx_seq_one_letter_code
_entity_poly.pdbx_strand_id
1 'polypeptide(L)'
;MQSGTKKVLAITLTITATIFIGSYLYYESINSAEDPRIMPAKTLFLEYDKELESDEYVEALRMLDTMLDIYRNTPGYESSYELGVLLNNKATVYLVELETALLTEKDIDQAAMNKYLQSAADYTRQAIDNYEKWLTDMGNLSKEQIETRIAPFFKPDDPAFAGMKISKVVKKRVDSIVDAQIETPRRISVSLTNLGMINRYRGELEEARHNYEKAIALWDRNYTAQDNLNILLNQPVQKRSFLTRLFPPERVDE
;
A
#
# COMPACT_ATOMS: atom_id res chain seq x y z
N MET A 1 1.08 -35.55 36.94
CA MET A 1 0.82 -35.44 35.49
C MET A 1 0.85 -36.83 34.87
N GLN A 2 -0.26 -37.29 34.27
CA GLN A 2 -0.35 -38.65 33.71
C GLN A 2 0.64 -38.85 32.55
N SER A 3 1.07 -40.09 32.32
CA SER A 3 2.03 -40.44 31.24
C SER A 3 1.52 -40.02 29.85
N GLY A 4 0.21 -40.14 29.61
CA GLY A 4 -0.44 -39.66 28.38
C GLY A 4 -0.29 -38.16 28.16
N THR A 5 -0.51 -37.35 29.20
CA THR A 5 -0.36 -35.89 29.14
C THR A 5 1.07 -35.48 28.81
N LYS A 6 2.09 -36.16 29.38
CA LYS A 6 3.50 -35.88 29.07
C LYS A 6 3.82 -36.14 27.60
N LYS A 7 3.30 -37.23 27.02
CA LYS A 7 3.52 -37.58 25.61
C LYS A 7 2.87 -36.57 24.67
N VAL A 8 1.62 -36.21 24.92
CA VAL A 8 0.91 -35.19 24.10
C VAL A 8 1.65 -33.86 24.18
N LEU A 9 2.04 -33.41 25.37
CA LEU A 9 2.74 -32.14 25.54
C LEU A 9 4.11 -32.12 24.85
N ALA A 10 4.85 -33.23 24.89
CA ALA A 10 6.12 -33.36 24.16
C ALA A 10 5.92 -33.32 22.63
N ILE A 11 4.88 -33.97 22.11
CA ILE A 11 4.53 -33.94 20.68
C ILE A 11 4.15 -32.52 20.26
N THR A 12 3.24 -31.87 20.99
CA THR A 12 2.82 -30.49 20.72
C THR A 12 4.01 -29.54 20.76
N LEU A 13 4.88 -29.64 21.79
CA LEU A 13 6.08 -28.81 21.89
C LEU A 13 7.02 -29.01 20.69
N THR A 14 7.20 -30.26 20.24
CA THR A 14 8.05 -30.60 19.10
C THR A 14 7.50 -30.03 17.79
N ILE A 15 6.18 -30.19 17.55
CA ILE A 15 5.52 -29.64 16.36
C ILE A 15 5.61 -28.11 16.36
N THR A 16 5.29 -27.48 17.48
CA THR A 16 5.35 -26.03 17.63
C THR A 16 6.78 -25.51 17.42
N ALA A 17 7.79 -26.13 18.06
CA ALA A 17 9.19 -25.75 17.87
C ALA A 17 9.64 -25.91 16.40
N THR A 18 9.21 -26.99 15.73
CA THR A 18 9.52 -27.22 14.32
C THR A 18 8.90 -26.16 13.42
N ILE A 19 7.63 -25.79 13.67
CA ILE A 19 6.94 -24.71 12.95
C ILE A 19 7.66 -23.38 13.16
N PHE A 20 8.05 -23.05 14.40
CA PHE A 20 8.78 -21.81 14.70
C PHE A 20 10.15 -21.77 14.03
N ILE A 21 10.95 -22.83 14.10
CA ILE A 21 12.25 -22.91 13.44
C ILE A 21 12.10 -22.81 11.93
N GLY A 22 11.15 -23.56 11.35
CA GLY A 22 10.85 -23.52 9.92
C GLY A 22 10.44 -22.12 9.46
N SER A 23 9.55 -21.46 10.22
CA SER A 23 9.11 -20.09 9.95
C SER A 23 10.27 -19.10 10.06
N TYR A 24 11.09 -19.19 11.11
CA TYR A 24 12.25 -18.34 11.31
C TYR A 24 13.20 -18.40 10.12
N LEU A 25 13.60 -19.62 9.69
CA LEU A 25 14.51 -19.80 8.56
C LEU A 25 13.90 -19.33 7.23
N TYR A 26 12.59 -19.54 7.05
CA TYR A 26 11.86 -19.09 5.87
C TYR A 26 11.84 -17.55 5.78
N TYR A 27 11.42 -16.88 6.85
CA TYR A 27 11.37 -15.41 6.89
C TYR A 27 12.76 -14.78 6.86
N GLU A 28 13.76 -15.39 7.51
CA GLU A 28 15.16 -14.96 7.40
C GLU A 28 15.66 -15.03 5.95
N SER A 29 15.37 -16.12 5.23
CA SER A 29 15.74 -16.22 3.81
C SER A 29 15.00 -15.23 2.92
N ILE A 30 13.76 -14.85 3.25
CA ILE A 30 13.00 -13.85 2.50
C ILE A 30 13.54 -12.45 2.80
N ASN A 31 13.79 -12.14 4.06
CA ASN A 31 14.24 -10.82 4.50
C ASN A 31 15.68 -10.55 4.03
N SER A 32 16.55 -11.55 4.04
CA SER A 32 17.91 -11.45 3.49
C SER A 32 17.96 -11.30 1.97
N ALA A 33 16.85 -11.48 1.27
CA ALA A 33 16.73 -11.26 -0.17
C ALA A 33 16.13 -9.88 -0.51
N GLU A 34 15.88 -9.02 0.47
CA GLU A 34 15.41 -7.66 0.21
C GLU A 34 16.51 -6.79 -0.40
N ASP A 35 16.14 -5.85 -1.28
CA ASP A 35 17.11 -4.90 -1.82
C ASP A 35 17.58 -3.93 -0.72
N PRO A 36 18.86 -3.96 -0.30
CA PRO A 36 19.38 -3.13 0.77
C PRO A 36 19.29 -1.63 0.47
N ARG A 37 19.24 -1.21 -0.80
CA ARG A 37 19.21 0.20 -1.20
C ARG A 37 17.90 0.88 -0.80
N ILE A 38 16.80 0.12 -0.74
CA ILE A 38 15.47 0.63 -0.36
C ILE A 38 15.07 0.26 1.08
N MET A 39 15.94 -0.43 1.83
CA MET A 39 15.69 -0.75 3.24
C MET A 39 15.47 0.48 4.13
N PRO A 40 16.21 1.59 3.99
CA PRO A 40 15.94 2.78 4.78
C PRO A 40 14.51 3.31 4.57
N ALA A 41 13.97 3.24 3.35
CA ALA A 41 12.59 3.63 3.09
C ALA A 41 11.59 2.70 3.77
N LYS A 42 11.84 1.38 3.79
CA LYS A 42 10.99 0.42 4.51
C LYS A 42 11.02 0.62 6.03
N THR A 43 12.18 0.97 6.59
CA THR A 43 12.28 1.32 8.02
C THR A 43 11.48 2.57 8.34
N LEU A 44 11.61 3.63 7.52
CA LEU A 44 10.82 4.86 7.66
C LEU A 44 9.32 4.60 7.56
N PHE A 45 8.89 3.64 6.73
CA PHE A 45 7.48 3.31 6.60
C PHE A 45 6.88 2.78 7.91
N LEU A 46 7.64 2.02 8.71
CA LEU A 46 7.19 1.53 10.02
C LEU A 46 7.07 2.67 11.05
N GLU A 47 7.92 3.69 10.95
CA GLU A 47 7.87 4.88 11.80
C GLU A 47 6.70 5.79 11.40
N TYR A 48 6.47 5.95 10.10
CA TYR A 48 5.35 6.72 9.54
C TYR A 48 3.99 6.29 10.11
N ASP A 49 3.72 4.99 10.19
CA ASP A 49 2.44 4.49 10.71
C ASP A 49 2.21 4.93 12.17
N LYS A 50 3.28 4.99 12.98
CA LYS A 50 3.22 5.43 14.38
C LYS A 50 3.01 6.94 14.51
N GLU A 51 3.64 7.74 13.65
CA GLU A 51 3.46 9.20 13.67
C GLU A 51 2.05 9.62 13.22
N LEU A 52 1.46 8.88 12.26
CA LEU A 52 0.07 9.11 11.84
C LEU A 52 -0.93 8.84 12.98
N GLU A 53 -0.67 7.84 13.83
CA GLU A 53 -1.46 7.56 15.04
C GLU A 53 -1.30 8.63 16.14
N SER A 54 -0.23 9.42 16.09
CA SER A 54 0.10 10.44 17.09
C SER A 54 -0.29 11.86 16.65
N ASP A 55 -1.03 12.00 15.54
CA ASP A 55 -1.42 13.27 14.92
C ASP A 55 -0.24 14.18 14.50
N GLU A 56 0.97 13.61 14.33
CA GLU A 56 2.18 14.34 13.92
C GLU A 56 2.28 14.41 12.38
N TYR A 57 1.28 15.02 11.74
CA TYR A 57 1.09 14.99 10.28
C TYR A 57 2.26 15.60 9.48
N VAL A 58 2.89 16.65 10.01
CA VAL A 58 4.06 17.29 9.37
C VAL A 58 5.23 16.32 9.29
N GLU A 59 5.47 15.59 10.37
CA GLU A 59 6.56 14.61 10.45
C GLU A 59 6.27 13.40 9.56
N ALA A 60 5.02 12.92 9.56
CA ALA A 60 4.57 11.88 8.63
C ALA A 60 4.80 12.27 7.15
N LEU A 61 4.47 13.50 6.75
CA LEU A 61 4.73 14.01 5.40
C LEU A 61 6.23 14.08 5.09
N ARG A 62 7.06 14.50 6.06
CA ARG A 62 8.52 14.57 5.91
C ARG A 62 9.14 13.18 5.70
N MET A 63 8.65 12.17 6.42
CA MET A 63 9.06 10.78 6.23
C MET A 63 8.69 10.28 4.83
N LEU A 64 7.47 10.56 4.36
CA LEU A 64 7.03 10.19 3.00
C LEU A 64 7.87 10.86 1.91
N ASP A 65 8.26 12.13 2.09
CA ASP A 65 9.19 12.81 1.17
C ASP A 65 10.57 12.14 1.13
N THR A 66 11.10 11.78 2.30
CA THR A 66 12.37 11.05 2.40
C THR A 66 12.29 9.68 1.69
N MET A 67 11.19 8.95 1.87
CA MET A 67 10.97 7.67 1.19
C MET A 67 10.87 7.85 -0.34
N LEU A 68 10.14 8.87 -0.80
CA LEU A 68 10.03 9.19 -2.23
C LEU A 68 11.40 9.47 -2.84
N ASP A 69 12.24 10.23 -2.14
CA ASP A 69 13.59 10.54 -2.60
C ASP A 69 14.47 9.29 -2.68
N ILE A 70 14.36 8.36 -1.72
CA ILE A 70 15.09 7.08 -1.79
C ILE A 70 14.68 6.30 -3.04
N TYR A 71 13.38 6.13 -3.30
CA TYR A 71 12.91 5.36 -4.45
C TYR A 71 13.26 6.04 -5.79
N ARG A 72 13.08 7.37 -5.88
CA ARG A 72 13.41 8.15 -7.09
C ARG A 72 14.88 8.13 -7.47
N ASN A 73 15.76 7.96 -6.48
CA ASN A 73 17.21 7.94 -6.68
C ASN A 73 17.81 6.53 -6.68
N THR A 74 16.98 5.48 -6.59
CA THR A 74 17.45 4.09 -6.60
C THR A 74 17.24 3.45 -7.98
N PRO A 75 18.32 2.99 -8.66
CA PRO A 75 18.22 2.30 -9.94
C PRO A 75 17.25 1.12 -9.95
N GLY A 76 16.28 1.16 -10.85
CA GLY A 76 15.22 0.15 -10.99
C GLY A 76 13.96 0.44 -10.17
N TYR A 77 13.89 1.58 -9.49
CA TYR A 77 12.75 2.01 -8.67
C TYR A 77 12.19 3.39 -9.04
N GLU A 78 12.84 4.12 -9.95
CA GLU A 78 12.54 5.52 -10.27
C GLU A 78 11.15 5.73 -10.89
N SER A 79 10.60 4.66 -11.46
CA SER A 79 9.26 4.63 -12.05
C SER A 79 8.41 3.49 -11.47
N SER A 80 8.69 3.05 -10.25
CA SER A 80 8.03 1.90 -9.66
C SER A 80 6.67 2.23 -9.02
N TYR A 81 5.86 1.20 -8.78
CA TYR A 81 4.55 1.34 -8.15
C TYR A 81 4.62 1.88 -6.71
N GLU A 82 5.76 1.72 -6.02
CA GLU A 82 5.94 2.24 -4.66
C GLU A 82 5.79 3.77 -4.60
N LEU A 83 6.17 4.48 -5.67
CA LEU A 83 5.98 5.93 -5.74
C LEU A 83 4.49 6.29 -5.68
N GLY A 84 3.64 5.57 -6.41
CA GLY A 84 2.19 5.74 -6.34
C GLY A 84 1.63 5.45 -4.95
N VAL A 85 2.19 4.47 -4.23
CA VAL A 85 1.78 4.16 -2.84
C VAL A 85 2.08 5.33 -1.92
N LEU A 86 3.30 5.85 -1.96
CA LEU A 86 3.72 6.97 -1.13
C LEU A 86 2.94 8.25 -1.46
N LEU A 87 2.71 8.53 -2.75
CA LEU A 87 1.90 9.67 -3.17
C LEU A 87 0.45 9.56 -2.65
N ASN A 88 -0.18 8.39 -2.75
CA ASN A 88 -1.52 8.20 -2.21
C ASN A 88 -1.54 8.31 -0.67
N ASN A 89 -0.51 7.84 0.02
CA ASN A 89 -0.38 8.03 1.47
C ASN A 89 -0.28 9.52 1.83
N LYS A 90 0.48 10.33 1.08
CA LYS A 90 0.51 11.79 1.29
C LYS A 90 -0.88 12.41 1.15
N ALA A 91 -1.66 11.97 0.16
CA ALA A 91 -3.04 12.43 0.00
C ALA A 91 -3.90 12.05 1.22
N THR A 92 -3.76 10.83 1.72
CA THR A 92 -4.45 10.36 2.93
C THR A 92 -4.08 11.19 4.15
N VAL A 93 -2.81 11.55 4.36
CA VAL A 93 -2.42 12.41 5.49
C VAL A 93 -3.17 13.74 5.46
N TYR A 94 -3.25 14.41 4.32
CA TYR A 94 -4.01 15.66 4.21
C TYR A 94 -5.52 15.50 4.42
N LEU A 95 -6.09 14.36 4.02
CA LEU A 95 -7.50 14.06 4.26
C LEU A 95 -7.78 13.82 5.74
N VAL A 96 -6.92 13.04 6.40
CA VAL A 96 -7.01 12.78 7.85
C VAL A 96 -6.85 14.07 8.64
N GLU A 97 -5.85 14.89 8.30
CA GLU A 97 -5.64 16.19 8.96
C GLU A 97 -6.86 17.11 8.81
N LEU A 98 -7.46 17.18 7.61
CA LEU A 98 -8.70 17.92 7.39
C LEU A 98 -9.86 17.37 8.21
N GLU A 99 -10.06 16.05 8.22
CA GLU A 99 -11.13 15.41 8.99
C GLU A 99 -10.96 15.66 10.50
N THR A 100 -9.73 15.54 11.02
CA THR A 100 -9.42 15.85 12.42
C THR A 100 -9.75 17.30 12.74
N ALA A 101 -9.33 18.24 11.89
CA ALA A 101 -9.64 19.65 12.09
C ALA A 101 -11.16 19.89 12.06
N LEU A 102 -11.90 19.29 11.11
CA LEU A 102 -13.37 19.44 11.01
C LEU A 102 -14.11 18.90 12.24
N LEU A 103 -13.54 17.90 12.91
CA LEU A 103 -14.12 17.28 14.11
C LEU A 103 -13.76 18.01 15.42
N THR A 104 -12.62 18.71 15.45
CA THR A 104 -12.07 19.31 16.67
C THR A 104 -12.24 20.82 16.72
N GLU A 105 -12.22 21.49 15.58
CA GLU A 105 -12.37 22.94 15.48
C GLU A 105 -13.83 23.33 15.30
N LYS A 106 -14.23 24.47 15.91
CA LYS A 106 -15.62 24.95 15.81
C LYS A 106 -15.95 25.50 14.41
N ASP A 107 -14.97 26.12 13.76
CA ASP A 107 -15.10 26.71 12.43
C ASP A 107 -13.74 26.61 11.72
N ILE A 108 -13.68 25.82 10.66
CA ILE A 108 -12.53 25.83 9.75
C ILE A 108 -12.71 26.93 8.72
N ASP A 109 -11.65 27.69 8.50
CA ASP A 109 -11.58 28.63 7.39
C ASP A 109 -11.66 27.90 6.04
N GLN A 110 -12.53 28.38 5.14
CA GLN A 110 -12.74 27.78 3.82
C GLN A 110 -11.45 27.75 2.98
N ALA A 111 -10.58 28.75 3.11
CA ALA A 111 -9.32 28.75 2.36
C ALA A 111 -8.34 27.69 2.90
N ALA A 112 -8.30 27.48 4.22
CA ALA A 112 -7.56 26.38 4.83
C ALA A 112 -8.08 25.01 4.35
N MET A 113 -9.40 24.79 4.40
CA MET A 113 -10.01 23.55 3.88
C MET A 113 -9.64 23.32 2.40
N ASN A 114 -9.76 24.35 1.57
CA ASN A 114 -9.43 24.25 0.15
C ASN A 114 -7.95 23.89 -0.09
N LYS A 115 -7.03 24.35 0.77
CA LYS A 115 -5.61 24.00 0.70
C LYS A 115 -5.36 22.52 0.98
N TYR A 116 -6.02 21.96 1.99
CA TYR A 116 -5.96 20.52 2.29
C TYR A 116 -6.51 19.69 1.14
N LEU A 117 -7.72 20.02 0.68
CA LEU A 117 -8.37 19.32 -0.43
C LEU A 117 -7.56 19.41 -1.72
N GLN A 118 -6.93 20.56 -2.00
CA GLN A 118 -6.08 20.72 -3.17
C GLN A 118 -4.82 19.86 -3.09
N SER A 119 -4.12 19.87 -1.95
CA SER A 119 -2.94 19.05 -1.73
C SER A 119 -3.28 17.56 -1.87
N ALA A 120 -4.37 17.12 -1.23
CA ALA A 120 -4.87 15.76 -1.36
C ALA A 120 -5.16 15.39 -2.82
N ALA A 121 -5.90 16.24 -3.55
CA ALA A 121 -6.26 15.99 -4.95
C ALA A 121 -5.02 15.86 -5.84
N ASP A 122 -4.03 16.73 -5.66
CA ASP A 122 -2.84 16.74 -6.48
C ASP A 122 -1.99 15.48 -6.24
N TYR A 123 -1.84 15.05 -4.99
CA TYR A 123 -1.14 13.80 -4.68
C TYR A 123 -1.90 12.56 -5.13
N THR A 124 -3.25 12.54 -5.01
CA THR A 124 -4.04 11.42 -5.50
C THR A 124 -3.98 11.29 -7.02
N ARG A 125 -4.04 12.40 -7.78
CA ARG A 125 -3.88 12.37 -9.24
C ARG A 125 -2.49 11.90 -9.64
N GLN A 126 -1.44 12.40 -8.97
CA GLN A 126 -0.07 11.93 -9.22
C GLN A 126 0.08 10.42 -8.94
N ALA A 127 -0.57 9.90 -7.90
CA ALA A 127 -0.57 8.48 -7.60
C ALA A 127 -1.23 7.66 -8.72
N ILE A 128 -2.43 8.06 -9.17
CA ILE A 128 -3.14 7.42 -10.29
C ILE A 128 -2.29 7.44 -11.56
N ASP A 129 -1.74 8.61 -11.92
CA ASP A 129 -0.87 8.75 -13.10
C ASP A 129 0.36 7.84 -13.02
N ASN A 130 0.96 7.71 -11.84
CA ASN A 130 2.09 6.81 -11.62
C ASN A 130 1.69 5.35 -11.82
N TYR A 131 0.58 4.92 -11.22
CA TYR A 131 0.07 3.55 -11.35
C TYR A 131 -0.31 3.20 -12.79
N GLU A 132 -0.99 4.09 -13.51
CA GLU A 132 -1.40 3.86 -14.90
C GLU A 132 -0.19 3.75 -15.84
N LYS A 133 0.82 4.62 -15.65
CA LYS A 133 2.09 4.54 -16.38
C LYS A 133 2.83 3.24 -16.06
N TRP A 134 2.89 2.87 -14.77
CA TRP A 134 3.53 1.64 -14.34
C TRP A 134 2.82 0.40 -14.89
N LEU A 135 1.48 0.34 -14.88
CA LEU A 135 0.71 -0.76 -15.47
C LEU A 135 0.87 -0.84 -16.99
N THR A 136 0.96 0.29 -17.67
CA THR A 136 1.27 0.32 -19.11
C THR A 136 2.63 -0.31 -19.40
N ASP A 137 3.61 -0.06 -18.53
CA ASP A 137 4.99 -0.50 -18.71
C ASP A 137 5.27 -1.93 -18.24
N MET A 138 4.67 -2.32 -17.12
CA MET A 138 4.97 -3.55 -16.39
C MET A 138 3.77 -4.49 -16.29
N GLY A 139 2.53 -4.01 -16.46
CA GLY A 139 1.30 -4.72 -16.08
C GLY A 139 1.05 -6.06 -16.77
N ASN A 140 1.53 -6.21 -18.01
CA ASN A 140 1.33 -7.41 -18.83
C ASN A 140 2.62 -8.23 -19.07
N LEU A 141 3.72 -7.86 -18.41
CA LEU A 141 4.99 -8.57 -18.59
C LEU A 141 4.97 -9.92 -17.86
N SER A 142 5.49 -10.96 -18.51
CA SER A 142 5.76 -12.24 -17.85
C SER A 142 6.88 -12.11 -16.83
N LYS A 143 7.00 -13.09 -15.94
CA LYS A 143 8.06 -13.16 -14.94
C LYS A 143 9.46 -13.03 -15.55
N GLU A 144 9.70 -13.70 -16.67
CA GLU A 144 10.98 -13.70 -17.40
C GLU A 144 11.26 -12.35 -18.06
N GLN A 145 10.22 -11.69 -18.58
CA GLN A 145 10.33 -10.35 -19.16
C GLN A 145 10.65 -9.31 -18.08
N ILE A 146 10.00 -9.41 -16.90
CA ILE A 146 10.30 -8.57 -15.74
C ILE A 146 11.75 -8.78 -15.32
N GLU A 147 12.18 -10.04 -15.14
CA GLU A 147 13.55 -10.37 -14.73
C GLU A 147 14.58 -9.77 -15.70
N THR A 148 14.39 -9.98 -17.01
CA THR A 148 15.26 -9.44 -18.06
C THR A 148 15.35 -7.92 -17.98
N ARG A 149 14.22 -7.26 -17.71
CA ARG A 149 14.14 -5.80 -17.66
C ARG A 149 14.81 -5.21 -16.43
N ILE A 150 14.69 -5.85 -15.27
CA ILE A 150 15.21 -5.29 -14.02
C ILE A 150 16.65 -5.73 -13.72
N ALA A 151 17.10 -6.89 -14.23
CA ALA A 151 18.42 -7.44 -13.93
C ALA A 151 19.59 -6.45 -14.16
N PRO A 152 19.58 -5.55 -15.17
CA PRO A 152 20.65 -4.56 -15.35
C PRO A 152 20.86 -3.60 -14.16
N PHE A 153 19.86 -3.43 -13.29
CA PHE A 153 19.94 -2.58 -12.10
C PHE A 153 20.56 -3.27 -10.87
N PHE A 154 20.79 -4.59 -10.94
CA PHE A 154 21.30 -5.41 -9.84
C PHE A 154 22.68 -5.98 -10.20
N LYS A 155 23.72 -5.14 -10.07
CA LYS A 155 25.07 -5.50 -10.51
C LYS A 155 25.89 -6.17 -9.40
N PRO A 156 26.63 -7.26 -9.70
CA PRO A 156 27.51 -7.94 -8.74
C PRO A 156 28.60 -7.10 -8.07
N ASP A 157 29.00 -6.01 -8.70
CA ASP A 157 30.02 -5.10 -8.22
C ASP A 157 29.46 -3.90 -7.44
N ASP A 158 28.14 -3.74 -7.35
CA ASP A 158 27.53 -2.70 -6.53
C ASP A 158 27.79 -3.00 -5.03
N PRO A 159 28.45 -2.08 -4.29
CA PRO A 159 28.77 -2.27 -2.88
C PRO A 159 27.54 -2.55 -2.01
N ALA A 160 26.35 -2.08 -2.40
CA ALA A 160 25.11 -2.34 -1.67
C ALA A 160 24.81 -3.85 -1.57
N PHE A 161 25.21 -4.65 -2.54
CA PHE A 161 24.96 -6.10 -2.57
C PHE A 161 26.13 -6.95 -2.05
N ALA A 162 27.13 -6.34 -1.39
CA ALA A 162 28.29 -7.06 -0.88
C ALA A 162 27.88 -8.25 0.02
N GLY A 163 28.33 -9.46 -0.34
CA GLY A 163 28.02 -10.69 0.40
C GLY A 163 26.62 -11.26 0.16
N MET A 164 25.81 -10.64 -0.71
CA MET A 164 24.46 -11.10 -1.02
C MET A 164 24.42 -12.01 -2.25
N LYS A 165 23.41 -12.90 -2.30
CA LYS A 165 23.09 -13.68 -3.51
C LYS A 165 22.16 -12.86 -4.39
N ILE A 166 22.71 -12.13 -5.37
CA ILE A 166 21.93 -11.22 -6.23
C ILE A 166 20.77 -11.91 -6.93
N SER A 167 20.94 -13.17 -7.36
CA SER A 167 19.84 -13.94 -7.94
C SER A 167 18.64 -14.08 -7.01
N LYS A 168 18.84 -14.15 -5.68
CA LYS A 168 17.75 -14.11 -4.71
C LYS A 168 17.09 -12.73 -4.62
N VAL A 169 17.89 -11.67 -4.65
CA VAL A 169 17.38 -10.27 -4.59
C VAL A 169 16.55 -9.95 -5.83
N VAL A 170 17.07 -10.27 -7.02
CA VAL A 170 16.35 -10.12 -8.29
C VAL A 170 15.08 -10.95 -8.26
N LYS A 171 15.14 -12.23 -7.89
CA LYS A 171 13.94 -13.08 -7.80
C LYS A 171 12.87 -12.47 -6.89
N LYS A 172 13.26 -11.97 -5.71
CA LYS A 172 12.31 -11.34 -4.78
C LYS A 172 11.71 -10.06 -5.36
N ARG A 173 12.50 -9.25 -6.07
CA ARG A 173 11.99 -8.06 -6.77
C ARG A 173 11.02 -8.41 -7.88
N VAL A 174 11.32 -9.45 -8.66
CA VAL A 174 10.41 -9.98 -9.69
C VAL A 174 9.08 -10.41 -9.05
N ASP A 175 9.13 -11.20 -7.98
CA ASP A 175 7.93 -11.66 -7.26
C ASP A 175 7.10 -10.45 -6.76
N SER A 176 7.76 -9.41 -6.23
CA SER A 176 7.09 -8.18 -5.77
C SER A 176 6.41 -7.40 -6.91
N ILE A 177 7.01 -7.38 -8.10
CA ILE A 177 6.43 -6.74 -9.28
C ILE A 177 5.21 -7.51 -9.78
N VAL A 178 5.28 -8.85 -9.81
CA VAL A 178 4.14 -9.72 -10.18
C VAL A 178 2.97 -9.48 -9.22
N ASP A 179 3.23 -9.49 -7.91
CA ASP A 179 2.20 -9.15 -6.92
C ASP A 179 1.60 -7.76 -7.15
N ALA A 180 2.44 -6.79 -7.54
CA ALA A 180 1.98 -5.45 -7.83
C ALA A 180 1.15 -5.35 -9.12
N GLN A 181 1.32 -6.24 -10.12
CA GLN A 181 0.47 -6.24 -11.32
C GLN A 181 -0.98 -6.49 -10.93
N ILE A 182 -1.20 -7.40 -9.98
CA ILE A 182 -2.52 -7.78 -9.44
C ILE A 182 -3.05 -6.69 -8.49
N GLU A 183 -2.19 -6.13 -7.63
CA GLU A 183 -2.63 -5.17 -6.61
C GLU A 183 -2.83 -3.74 -7.14
N THR A 184 -2.22 -3.35 -8.24
CA THR A 184 -2.26 -1.95 -8.70
C THR A 184 -3.66 -1.49 -9.15
N PRO A 185 -4.49 -2.29 -9.84
CA PRO A 185 -5.90 -1.93 -10.07
C PRO A 185 -6.66 -1.61 -8.77
N ARG A 186 -6.42 -2.39 -7.71
CA ARG A 186 -6.97 -2.13 -6.38
C ARG A 186 -6.47 -0.81 -5.79
N ARG A 187 -5.19 -0.48 -5.95
CA ARG A 187 -4.60 0.78 -5.48
C ARG A 187 -5.16 1.99 -6.22
N ILE A 188 -5.37 1.88 -7.54
CA ILE A 188 -6.06 2.92 -8.33
C ILE A 188 -7.49 3.08 -7.82
N SER A 189 -8.20 1.97 -7.54
CA SER A 189 -9.54 2.00 -6.96
C SER A 189 -9.59 2.78 -5.65
N VAL A 190 -8.64 2.55 -4.72
CA VAL A 190 -8.54 3.32 -3.47
C VAL A 190 -8.27 4.81 -3.74
N SER A 191 -7.37 5.12 -4.67
CA SER A 191 -7.04 6.50 -5.04
C SER A 191 -8.25 7.23 -5.64
N LEU A 192 -9.04 6.55 -6.49
CA LEU A 192 -10.29 7.10 -7.01
C LEU A 192 -11.33 7.32 -5.92
N THR A 193 -11.41 6.45 -4.91
CA THR A 193 -12.24 6.71 -3.72
C THR A 193 -11.84 8.01 -3.03
N ASN A 194 -10.53 8.25 -2.84
CA ASN A 194 -10.02 9.48 -2.26
C ASN A 194 -10.42 10.71 -3.10
N LEU A 195 -10.28 10.67 -4.44
CA LEU A 195 -10.78 11.74 -5.31
C LEU A 195 -12.29 11.94 -5.19
N GLY A 196 -13.06 10.87 -5.06
CA GLY A 196 -14.50 10.97 -4.84
C GLY A 196 -14.83 11.70 -3.53
N MET A 197 -14.13 11.39 -2.43
CA MET A 197 -14.31 12.10 -1.15
C MET A 197 -13.94 13.57 -1.26
N ILE A 198 -12.82 13.89 -1.92
CA ILE A 198 -12.38 15.28 -2.15
C ILE A 198 -13.44 16.06 -2.91
N ASN A 199 -13.95 15.51 -4.01
CA ASN A 199 -14.98 16.16 -4.82
C ASN A 199 -16.29 16.34 -4.02
N ARG A 200 -16.65 15.38 -3.16
CA ARG A 200 -17.79 15.53 -2.25
C ARG A 200 -17.61 16.70 -1.27
N TYR A 201 -16.43 16.84 -0.67
CA TYR A 201 -16.13 18.00 0.19
C TYR A 201 -16.19 19.34 -0.56
N ARG A 202 -15.90 19.34 -1.86
CA ARG A 202 -16.01 20.52 -2.73
C ARG A 202 -17.43 20.79 -3.23
N GLY A 203 -18.38 19.89 -3.00
CA GLY A 203 -19.73 19.96 -3.56
C GLY A 203 -19.83 19.53 -5.03
N GLU A 204 -18.76 18.96 -5.60
CA GLU A 204 -18.68 18.42 -6.97
C GLU A 204 -19.27 17.00 -7.00
N LEU A 205 -20.59 16.90 -6.82
CA LEU A 205 -21.27 15.62 -6.54
C LEU A 205 -21.25 14.65 -7.73
N GLU A 206 -21.36 15.14 -8.97
CA GLU A 206 -21.33 14.29 -10.16
C GLU A 206 -19.93 13.71 -10.40
N GLU A 207 -18.88 14.51 -10.20
CA GLU A 207 -17.49 14.06 -10.28
C GLU A 207 -17.18 13.08 -9.14
N ALA A 208 -17.72 13.31 -7.94
CA ALA A 208 -17.59 12.38 -6.82
C ALA A 208 -18.20 11.01 -7.17
N ARG A 209 -19.44 11.02 -7.69
CA ARG A 209 -20.15 9.82 -8.15
C ARG A 209 -19.34 9.07 -9.21
N HIS A 210 -18.88 9.75 -10.24
CA HIS A 210 -18.09 9.16 -11.33
C HIS A 210 -16.82 8.47 -10.80
N ASN A 211 -16.12 9.11 -9.86
CA ASN A 211 -14.92 8.54 -9.26
C ASN A 211 -15.23 7.27 -8.43
N TYR A 212 -16.33 7.26 -7.67
CA TYR A 212 -16.75 6.05 -6.94
C TYR A 212 -17.16 4.91 -7.89
N GLU A 213 -17.91 5.21 -8.95
CA GLU A 213 -18.31 4.22 -9.96
C GLU A 213 -17.08 3.60 -10.64
N LYS A 214 -16.10 4.42 -11.03
CA LYS A 214 -14.81 3.94 -11.56
C LYS A 214 -14.02 3.11 -10.55
N ALA A 215 -13.98 3.52 -9.29
CA ALA A 215 -13.31 2.75 -8.24
C ALA A 215 -13.92 1.35 -8.11
N ILE A 216 -15.25 1.25 -8.08
CA ILE A 216 -15.98 -0.03 -7.99
C ILE A 216 -15.74 -0.88 -9.24
N ALA A 217 -15.67 -0.28 -10.43
CA ALA A 217 -15.38 -1.01 -11.66
C ALA A 217 -13.98 -1.64 -11.68
N LEU A 218 -12.98 -1.00 -11.07
CA LEU A 218 -11.62 -1.53 -10.95
C LEU A 218 -11.48 -2.58 -9.84
N TRP A 219 -12.26 -2.43 -8.77
CA TRP A 219 -12.28 -3.36 -7.66
C TRP A 219 -13.67 -3.38 -7.05
N ASP A 220 -14.44 -4.38 -7.42
CA ASP A 220 -15.83 -4.57 -7.01
C ASP A 220 -16.00 -4.78 -5.50
N ARG A 221 -14.91 -5.09 -4.78
CA ARG A 221 -14.87 -5.17 -3.30
C ARG A 221 -14.34 -3.90 -2.64
N ASN A 222 -14.23 -2.78 -3.36
CA ASN A 222 -13.99 -1.47 -2.75
C ASN A 222 -15.24 -0.98 -2.03
N TYR A 223 -15.53 -1.57 -0.89
CA TYR A 223 -16.71 -1.25 -0.11
C TYR A 223 -16.71 0.19 0.41
N THR A 224 -15.54 0.82 0.60
CA THR A 224 -15.47 2.24 0.97
C THR A 224 -16.01 3.12 -0.17
N ALA A 225 -15.71 2.81 -1.43
CA ALA A 225 -16.31 3.48 -2.57
C ALA A 225 -17.83 3.23 -2.64
N GLN A 226 -18.27 2.00 -2.43
CA GLN A 226 -19.71 1.65 -2.42
C GLN A 226 -20.47 2.37 -1.32
N ASP A 227 -19.98 2.35 -0.10
CA ASP A 227 -20.62 2.99 1.05
C ASP A 227 -20.69 4.52 0.83
N ASN A 228 -19.61 5.13 0.32
CA ASN A 228 -19.61 6.55 -0.02
C ASN A 228 -20.57 6.91 -1.17
N LEU A 229 -20.67 6.06 -2.20
CA LEU A 229 -21.62 6.24 -3.29
C LEU A 229 -23.07 6.11 -2.79
N ASN A 230 -23.34 5.12 -1.93
CA ASN A 230 -24.66 4.94 -1.33
C ASN A 230 -25.06 6.17 -0.51
N ILE A 231 -24.15 6.70 0.33
CA ILE A 231 -24.39 7.93 1.10
C ILE A 231 -24.71 9.09 0.15
N LEU A 232 -23.93 9.27 -0.92
CA LEU A 232 -24.14 10.32 -1.92
C LEU A 232 -25.51 10.22 -2.61
N LEU A 233 -25.99 9.00 -2.87
CA LEU A 233 -27.28 8.72 -3.51
C LEU A 233 -28.44 8.59 -2.51
N ASN A 234 -28.23 8.88 -1.22
CA ASN A 234 -29.21 8.72 -0.14
C ASN A 234 -29.76 7.26 -0.05
N GLN A 235 -28.86 6.30 -0.21
CA GLN A 235 -29.11 4.85 -0.11
C GLN A 235 -28.45 4.28 1.15
N PRO A 236 -28.95 3.15 1.69
CA PRO A 236 -28.36 2.53 2.87
C PRO A 236 -26.96 1.98 2.60
N VAL A 237 -26.04 2.21 3.53
CA VAL A 237 -24.71 1.57 3.52
C VAL A 237 -24.82 0.05 3.72
N GLN A 238 -23.93 -0.71 3.08
CA GLN A 238 -24.02 -2.17 3.14
C GLN A 238 -23.42 -2.69 4.45
N LYS A 239 -24.27 -3.24 5.32
CA LYS A 239 -23.79 -3.90 6.56
C LYS A 239 -23.10 -5.21 6.19
N ARG A 240 -21.76 -5.21 6.23
CA ARG A 240 -20.97 -6.43 6.03
C ARG A 240 -21.16 -7.40 7.19
N SER A 241 -21.31 -8.69 6.88
CA SER A 241 -21.39 -9.74 7.90
C SER A 241 -20.08 -9.79 8.71
N PHE A 242 -20.16 -10.21 9.97
CA PHE A 242 -18.98 -10.39 10.81
C PHE A 242 -17.97 -11.37 10.20
N LEU A 243 -18.48 -12.45 9.59
CA LEU A 243 -17.66 -13.45 8.91
C LEU A 243 -16.91 -12.85 7.71
N THR A 244 -17.54 -11.99 6.92
CA THR A 244 -16.89 -11.30 5.79
C THR A 244 -15.82 -10.31 6.25
N ARG A 245 -15.92 -9.77 7.48
CA ARG A 245 -14.89 -8.89 8.05
C ARG A 245 -13.70 -9.65 8.60
N LEU A 246 -13.94 -10.81 9.23
CA LEU A 246 -12.87 -11.67 9.76
C LEU A 246 -12.18 -12.50 8.69
N PHE A 247 -12.95 -12.92 7.69
CA PHE A 247 -12.51 -13.74 6.58
C PHE A 247 -12.95 -13.06 5.28
N PRO A 248 -12.27 -11.96 4.89
CA PRO A 248 -12.48 -11.43 3.56
C PRO A 248 -12.21 -12.57 2.57
N PRO A 249 -13.10 -12.82 1.59
CA PRO A 249 -12.84 -13.85 0.59
C PRO A 249 -11.47 -13.59 -0.03
N GLU A 250 -10.64 -14.63 -0.07
CA GLU A 250 -9.27 -14.54 -0.57
C GLU A 250 -9.23 -13.97 -1.99
N ARG A 251 -8.05 -13.51 -2.39
CA ARG A 251 -7.74 -13.09 -3.76
C ARG A 251 -8.28 -14.17 -4.69
N VAL A 252 -9.16 -13.77 -5.61
CA VAL A 252 -9.49 -14.65 -6.74
C VAL A 252 -8.27 -14.53 -7.62
N ASP A 253 -7.35 -15.47 -7.51
CA ASP A 253 -6.32 -15.67 -8.51
C ASP A 253 -7.08 -16.12 -9.77
N GLU A 254 -7.28 -15.21 -10.73
CA GLU A 254 -7.70 -15.56 -12.10
C GLU A 254 -6.50 -16.02 -12.92
#